data_AF-A0A554S8Y8-F1
#
_entry.id   AF-A0A554S8Y8-F1
#
_cell.length_a   1.000
_cell.length_b   1.000
_cell.length_c   1.000
_cell.angle_alpha   90.00
_cell.angle_beta   90.00
_cell.angle_gamma   90.00
#
_symmetry.space_group_name_H-M   'P 1'
#
loop_
_entity.id
_entity.type
_entity.pdbx_description
1 polymer ?
#
loop_
_entity_poly.entity_id
_entity_poly.type
_entity_poly.pdbx_seq_one_letter_code
_entity_poly.pdbx_strand_id
1 'polypeptide(L)'
;MTTEVKSRPRGESGAAKKLGDGGFTVNDTDVQRKSFALAKINAGRGPIPKYGSAEWVLLPADDPRREAAMAIAAEAWFSEGQPDVIAGRFFTELYAASKAAKVAEDEDYQAAVAAHREYWSKAAARRAGRYPVRRTSNVVPLRPSGGDAA
;
A
#
# COMPACT_ATOMS: atom_id res chain seq x y z
N MET A 1 -3.66 38.85 49.35
CA MET A 1 -4.89 38.23 48.80
C MET A 1 -4.46 37.01 48.01
N THR A 2 -4.45 35.84 48.64
CA THR A 2 -4.00 34.57 48.07
C THR A 2 -5.23 33.75 47.70
N THR A 3 -5.45 33.51 46.42
CA THR A 3 -6.56 32.69 45.91
C THR A 3 -6.19 31.21 45.98
N GLU A 4 -6.87 30.48 46.84
CA GLU A 4 -6.77 29.03 47.02
C GLU A 4 -7.46 28.33 45.83
N VAL A 5 -6.68 27.64 44.99
CA VAL A 5 -7.19 26.88 43.84
C VAL A 5 -7.63 25.50 44.33
N LYS A 6 -8.94 25.34 44.50
CA LYS A 6 -9.59 24.08 44.90
C LYS A 6 -9.53 23.08 43.74
N SER A 7 -8.54 22.18 43.77
CA SER A 7 -8.40 21.09 42.80
C SER A 7 -9.62 20.16 42.89
N ARG A 8 -10.40 20.04 41.81
CA ARG A 8 -11.46 19.03 41.70
C ARG A 8 -10.84 17.63 41.57
N PRO A 9 -11.40 16.60 42.22
CA PRO A 9 -10.97 15.23 42.03
C PRO A 9 -11.17 14.82 40.56
N ARG A 10 -10.13 14.23 39.98
CA ARG A 10 -10.14 13.62 38.65
C ARG A 10 -11.21 12.51 38.67
N GLY A 11 -12.32 12.77 38.00
CA GLY A 11 -13.40 11.80 37.84
C GLY A 11 -12.84 10.48 37.32
N GLU A 12 -13.21 9.43 38.01
CA GLU A 12 -12.93 8.03 37.72
C GLU A 12 -13.20 7.75 36.24
N SER A 13 -12.14 7.36 35.52
CA SER A 13 -12.26 6.79 34.19
C SER A 13 -13.16 5.56 34.27
N GLY A 14 -14.27 5.58 33.53
CA GLY A 14 -15.24 4.51 33.48
C GLY A 14 -14.58 3.14 33.38
N ALA A 15 -14.99 2.25 34.28
CA ALA A 15 -14.51 0.87 34.35
C ALA A 15 -14.69 0.20 32.98
N ALA A 16 -13.56 -0.08 32.32
CA ALA A 16 -13.52 -1.02 31.21
C ALA A 16 -13.98 -2.38 31.74
N LYS A 17 -15.23 -2.75 31.43
CA LYS A 17 -15.77 -4.07 31.73
C LYS A 17 -14.90 -5.10 31.00
N LYS A 18 -14.08 -5.86 31.75
CA LYS A 18 -13.38 -7.04 31.22
C LYS A 18 -14.42 -8.08 30.82
N LEU A 19 -14.83 -8.06 29.56
CA LEU A 19 -15.40 -9.23 28.90
C LEU A 19 -14.23 -10.13 28.50
N GLY A 20 -14.40 -11.44 28.73
CA GLY A 20 -13.33 -12.44 28.75
C GLY A 20 -12.47 -12.57 27.48
N ASP A 21 -11.37 -13.26 27.70
CA ASP A 21 -10.30 -13.69 26.78
C ASP A 21 -10.56 -13.52 25.27
N GLY A 22 -9.79 -12.59 24.67
CA GLY A 22 -9.45 -12.61 23.24
C GLY A 22 -10.34 -11.82 22.28
N GLY A 23 -11.38 -11.12 22.75
CA GLY A 23 -12.23 -10.27 21.90
C GLY A 23 -11.74 -8.83 21.81
N PHE A 24 -11.54 -8.31 20.59
CA PHE A 24 -11.30 -6.88 20.32
C PHE A 24 -12.41 -6.05 20.98
N THR A 25 -12.12 -5.36 22.08
CA THR A 25 -13.07 -4.44 22.70
C THR A 25 -13.16 -3.23 21.80
N VAL A 26 -14.21 -3.16 20.96
CA VAL A 26 -14.60 -1.89 20.36
C VAL A 26 -14.87 -0.97 21.54
N ASN A 27 -14.04 0.06 21.74
CA ASN A 27 -14.25 0.98 22.85
C ASN A 27 -15.66 1.55 22.72
N ASP A 28 -16.46 1.47 23.79
CA ASP A 28 -17.82 2.03 23.81
C ASP A 28 -17.83 3.50 23.35
N THR A 29 -16.72 4.22 23.57
CA THR A 29 -16.49 5.59 23.11
C THR A 29 -16.41 5.72 21.59
N ASP A 30 -15.83 4.77 20.86
CA ASP A 30 -15.77 4.79 19.40
C ASP A 30 -17.15 4.52 18.79
N VAL A 31 -17.93 3.61 19.38
CA VAL A 31 -19.32 3.36 18.97
C VAL A 31 -20.18 4.60 19.21
N GLN A 32 -20.04 5.22 20.38
CA GLN A 32 -20.75 6.47 20.69
C GLN A 32 -20.34 7.61 19.76
N ARG A 33 -19.05 7.78 19.48
CA ARG A 33 -18.57 8.81 18.55
C ARG A 33 -19.12 8.59 17.14
N LYS A 34 -19.01 7.37 16.61
CA LYS A 34 -19.52 7.02 15.27
C LYS A 34 -21.03 7.21 15.17
N SER A 35 -21.79 6.80 16.19
CA SER A 35 -23.25 6.99 16.19
C SER A 35 -23.63 8.47 16.25
N PHE A 36 -22.91 9.29 17.02
CA PHE A 36 -23.07 10.75 17.01
C PHE A 36 -22.76 11.37 15.64
N ALA A 37 -21.62 11.02 15.03
CA ALA A 37 -21.25 11.53 13.71
C ALA A 37 -22.28 11.13 12.65
N LEU A 38 -22.74 9.88 12.66
CA LEU A 38 -23.75 9.38 11.75
C LEU A 38 -25.10 10.10 11.92
N ALA A 39 -25.50 10.40 13.16
CA ALA A 39 -26.70 11.18 13.43
C ALA A 39 -26.63 12.59 12.81
N LYS A 40 -25.47 13.25 12.91
CA LYS A 40 -25.24 14.56 12.27
C LYS A 40 -25.24 14.49 10.75
N ILE A 41 -24.61 13.47 10.18
CA ILE A 41 -24.57 13.26 8.73
C ILE A 41 -25.99 13.02 8.18
N ASN A 42 -26.77 12.16 8.84
CA ASN A 42 -28.14 11.86 8.42
C ASN A 42 -29.10 13.06 8.55
N ALA A 43 -28.82 14.00 9.45
CA ALA A 43 -29.56 15.25 9.56
C ALA A 43 -29.31 16.19 8.38
N GLY A 44 -28.10 16.17 7.81
CA GLY A 44 -27.73 16.90 6.60
C GLY A 44 -28.33 16.24 5.35
N ARG A 45 -29.61 16.49 5.08
CA ARG A 45 -30.28 15.97 3.88
C ARG A 45 -29.67 16.56 2.60
N GLY A 46 -29.51 15.73 1.57
CA GLY A 46 -29.03 16.15 0.25
C GLY A 46 -27.50 16.17 0.15
N PRO A 47 -26.94 16.80 -0.90
CA PRO A 47 -25.49 16.90 -1.07
C PRO A 47 -24.87 17.76 0.04
N ILE A 48 -23.98 17.14 0.81
CA ILE A 48 -23.23 17.80 1.88
C ILE A 48 -21.94 18.38 1.27
N PRO A 49 -21.71 19.70 1.32
CA PRO A 49 -20.49 20.29 0.78
C PRO A 49 -19.27 19.92 1.63
N LYS A 50 -18.08 19.97 1.02
CA LYS A 50 -16.82 19.73 1.75
C LYS A 50 -16.62 20.83 2.80
N TYR A 51 -16.26 20.43 4.03
CA TYR A 51 -15.91 21.38 5.09
C TYR A 51 -14.84 22.39 4.63
N GLY A 52 -15.11 23.68 4.82
CA GLY A 52 -14.23 24.78 4.41
C GLY A 52 -14.31 25.16 2.92
N SER A 53 -15.12 24.50 2.10
CA SER A 53 -15.35 24.92 0.71
C SER A 53 -16.16 26.22 0.64
N ALA A 54 -16.11 26.91 -0.50
CA ALA A 54 -16.93 28.11 -0.74
C ALA A 54 -18.42 27.82 -0.56
N GLU A 55 -18.90 26.67 -1.07
CA GLU A 55 -20.28 26.22 -0.90
C GLU A 55 -20.65 26.03 0.57
N TRP A 56 -19.73 25.50 1.40
CA TRP A 56 -19.94 25.34 2.83
C TRP A 56 -20.01 26.70 3.56
N VAL A 57 -19.16 27.67 3.17
CA VAL A 57 -19.16 29.01 3.76
C VAL A 57 -20.46 29.77 3.45
N LEU A 58 -21.04 29.53 2.27
CA LEU A 58 -22.30 30.15 1.84
C LEU A 58 -23.53 29.56 2.53
N LEU A 59 -23.41 28.42 3.23
CA LEU A 59 -24.53 27.86 3.98
C LEU A 59 -24.90 28.75 5.19
N PRO A 60 -26.20 28.89 5.49
CA PRO A 60 -26.66 29.45 6.75
C PRO A 60 -26.00 28.78 7.96
N ALA A 61 -25.85 29.53 9.06
CA ALA A 61 -25.20 29.02 10.26
C ALA A 61 -25.97 27.86 10.91
N ASP A 62 -27.29 27.83 10.71
CA ASP A 62 -28.25 26.83 11.20
C ASP A 62 -28.54 25.71 10.18
N ASP A 63 -27.90 25.71 9.00
CA ASP A 63 -28.10 24.66 8.01
C ASP A 63 -27.48 23.32 8.52
N PRO A 64 -28.27 22.24 8.63
CA PRO A 64 -27.77 20.95 9.13
C PRO A 64 -26.66 20.35 8.25
N ARG A 65 -26.58 20.72 6.96
CA ARG A 65 -25.48 20.30 6.08
C ARG A 65 -24.14 20.86 6.53
N ARG A 66 -24.13 21.99 7.24
CA ARG A 66 -22.91 22.61 7.77
C ARG A 66 -22.32 21.76 8.89
N GLU A 67 -23.15 21.29 9.81
CA GLU A 67 -22.75 20.37 10.88
C GLU A 67 -22.37 19.00 10.33
N ALA A 68 -23.11 18.49 9.34
CA ALA A 68 -22.79 17.23 8.68
C ALA A 68 -21.40 17.26 8.03
N ALA A 69 -21.06 18.34 7.32
CA ALA A 69 -19.74 18.54 6.74
C ALA A 69 -18.62 18.55 7.80
N MET A 70 -18.86 19.21 8.94
CA MET A 70 -17.92 19.21 10.07
C MET A 70 -17.73 17.82 10.67
N ALA A 71 -18.81 17.05 10.86
CA ALA A 71 -18.75 15.70 11.38
C ALA A 71 -17.95 14.77 10.46
N ILE A 72 -18.14 14.88 9.14
CA ILE A 72 -17.36 14.14 8.14
C ILE A 72 -15.87 14.50 8.23
N ALA A 73 -15.54 15.80 8.31
CA ALA A 73 -14.16 16.26 8.41
C ALA A 73 -13.49 15.77 9.71
N ALA A 74 -14.20 15.84 10.84
CA ALA A 74 -13.70 15.37 12.12
C ALA A 74 -13.44 13.85 12.12
N GLU A 75 -14.35 13.04 11.58
CA GLU A 75 -14.13 11.59 11.45
C GLU A 75 -12.99 11.26 10.49
N ALA A 76 -12.82 12.04 9.42
CA ALA A 76 -11.69 11.88 8.50
C ALA A 76 -10.36 12.14 9.22
N TRP A 77 -10.25 13.23 9.98
CA TRP A 77 -9.06 13.53 10.78
C TRP A 77 -8.79 12.48 11.85
N PHE A 78 -9.83 12.01 12.54
CA PHE A 78 -9.66 10.94 13.52
C PHE A 78 -9.15 9.65 12.86
N SER A 79 -9.74 9.28 11.73
CA SER A 79 -9.36 8.07 10.97
C SER A 79 -7.94 8.17 10.44
N GLU A 80 -7.52 9.35 10.00
CA GLU A 80 -6.16 9.59 9.52
C GLU A 80 -5.09 9.40 10.62
N GLY A 81 -5.46 9.64 11.88
CA GLY A 81 -4.60 9.38 13.04
C GLY A 81 -4.57 7.91 13.51
N GLN A 82 -5.38 7.02 12.94
CA GLN A 82 -5.44 5.63 13.39
C GLN A 82 -4.19 4.84 12.96
N PRO A 83 -3.58 4.06 13.86
CA PRO A 83 -2.39 3.26 13.56
C PRO A 83 -2.56 2.36 12.33
N ASP A 84 -3.74 1.75 12.15
CA ASP A 84 -4.00 0.85 11.02
C ASP A 84 -4.08 1.59 9.69
N VAL A 85 -4.66 2.79 9.68
CA VAL A 85 -4.74 3.63 8.48
C VAL A 85 -3.35 4.13 8.10
N ILE A 86 -2.58 4.57 9.10
CA ILE A 86 -1.19 4.99 8.92
C ILE A 86 -0.34 3.83 8.40
N ALA A 87 -0.43 2.66 9.03
CA ALA A 87 0.27 1.45 8.61
C ALA A 87 -0.10 1.06 7.18
N GLY A 88 -1.40 1.06 6.83
CA GLY A 88 -1.88 0.77 5.48
C GLY A 88 -1.30 1.72 4.42
N ARG A 89 -1.22 3.02 4.71
CA ARG A 89 -0.57 4.01 3.84
C ARG A 89 0.91 3.71 3.68
N PHE A 90 1.63 3.51 4.79
CA PHE A 90 3.05 3.14 4.75
C PHE A 90 3.30 1.87 3.94
N PHE A 91 2.51 0.81 4.13
CA PHE A 91 2.64 -0.42 3.36
C PHE A 91 2.43 -0.19 1.87
N THR A 92 1.44 0.63 1.51
CA THR A 92 1.15 0.97 0.11
C THR A 92 2.32 1.73 -0.52
N GLU A 93 2.85 2.73 0.18
CA GLU A 93 3.99 3.54 -0.27
C GLU A 93 5.27 2.70 -0.40
N LEU A 94 5.59 1.90 0.62
CA LEU A 94 6.75 1.01 0.62
C LEU A 94 6.65 -0.04 -0.49
N TYR A 95 5.46 -0.60 -0.72
CA TYR A 95 5.25 -1.55 -1.79
C TYR A 95 5.44 -0.91 -3.17
N ALA A 96 4.90 0.30 -3.38
CA ALA A 96 5.09 1.04 -4.63
C ALA A 96 6.57 1.37 -4.87
N ALA A 97 7.28 1.82 -3.85
CA ALA A 97 8.71 2.11 -3.91
C ALA A 97 9.53 0.84 -4.21
N SER A 98 9.24 -0.27 -3.54
CA SER A 98 9.89 -1.57 -3.76
C SER A 98 9.68 -2.06 -5.19
N LYS A 99 8.45 -1.95 -5.71
CA LYS A 99 8.14 -2.31 -7.10
C LYS A 99 8.93 -1.46 -8.10
N ALA A 100 9.03 -0.15 -7.87
CA ALA A 100 9.80 0.74 -8.72
C ALA A 100 11.30 0.40 -8.70
N ALA A 101 11.86 0.11 -7.53
CA ALA A 101 13.25 -0.33 -7.39
C ALA A 101 13.51 -1.65 -8.13
N LYS A 102 12.58 -2.60 -8.05
CA LYS A 102 12.71 -3.89 -8.75
C LYS A 102 12.70 -3.73 -10.27
N VAL A 103 11.85 -2.85 -10.79
CA VAL A 103 11.83 -2.53 -12.23
C VAL A 103 13.18 -1.95 -12.68
N ALA A 104 13.76 -1.03 -11.91
CA ALA A 104 15.08 -0.49 -12.22
C ALA A 104 16.18 -1.56 -12.19
N GLU A 105 16.18 -2.45 -11.18
CA GLU A 105 17.12 -3.57 -11.10
C GLU A 105 16.98 -4.52 -12.31
N ASP A 106 15.75 -4.80 -12.74
CA ASP A 106 15.49 -5.67 -13.88
C ASP A 106 15.97 -5.02 -15.19
N GLU A 107 15.83 -3.70 -15.35
CA GLU A 107 16.37 -2.96 -16.50
C GLU A 107 17.90 -3.04 -16.55
N ASP A 108 18.58 -2.82 -15.42
CA ASP A 108 20.03 -2.95 -15.30
C ASP A 108 20.50 -4.38 -15.62
N TYR A 109 19.79 -5.39 -15.12
CA TYR A 109 20.07 -6.78 -15.41
C TYR A 109 19.94 -7.10 -16.91
N GLN A 110 18.88 -6.63 -17.56
CA GLN A 110 18.70 -6.84 -19.00
C GLN A 110 19.79 -6.14 -19.83
N ALA A 111 20.21 -4.94 -19.43
CA ALA A 111 21.32 -4.24 -20.07
C ALA A 111 22.63 -5.02 -19.94
N ALA A 112 22.93 -5.57 -18.76
CA ALA A 112 24.10 -6.40 -18.53
C ALA A 112 24.08 -7.69 -19.35
N VAL A 113 22.93 -8.36 -19.43
CA VAL A 113 22.73 -9.57 -20.27
C VAL A 113 22.95 -9.25 -21.74
N ALA A 114 22.42 -8.12 -22.24
CA ALA A 114 22.60 -7.69 -23.62
C ALA A 114 24.09 -7.41 -23.93
N ALA A 115 24.78 -6.67 -23.07
CA ALA A 115 26.21 -6.40 -23.21
C ALA A 115 27.05 -7.68 -23.19
N HIS A 116 26.72 -8.63 -22.31
CA HIS A 116 27.39 -9.93 -22.24
C HIS A 116 27.19 -10.74 -23.53
N ARG A 117 25.96 -10.77 -24.04
CA ARG A 117 25.63 -11.44 -25.31
C ARG A 117 26.39 -10.84 -26.49
N GLU A 118 26.51 -9.51 -26.54
CA GLU A 118 27.27 -8.80 -27.56
C GLU A 118 28.78 -9.09 -27.46
N TYR A 119 29.33 -9.09 -26.24
CA TYR A 119 30.73 -9.44 -26.01
C TYR A 119 31.06 -10.84 -26.53
N TRP A 120 30.23 -11.85 -26.19
CA TRP A 120 30.47 -13.23 -26.60
C TRP A 120 30.20 -13.47 -28.08
N SER A 121 29.25 -12.77 -28.69
CA SER A 121 29.05 -12.87 -30.15
C SER A 121 30.28 -12.37 -30.91
N LYS A 122 30.87 -11.26 -30.46
CA LYS A 122 32.14 -10.73 -30.99
C LYS A 122 33.29 -11.70 -30.75
N ALA A 123 33.40 -12.28 -29.56
CA ALA A 123 34.43 -13.28 -29.25
C ALA A 123 34.31 -14.55 -30.12
N ALA A 124 33.08 -15.04 -30.32
CA ALA A 124 32.80 -16.17 -31.19
C ALA A 124 33.17 -15.87 -32.66
N ALA A 125 32.82 -14.68 -33.16
CA ALA A 125 33.18 -14.25 -34.51
C ALA A 125 34.71 -14.19 -34.71
N ARG A 126 35.45 -13.63 -33.74
CA ARG A 126 36.93 -13.61 -33.76
C ARG A 126 37.51 -15.03 -33.78
N ARG A 127 36.90 -15.97 -33.04
CA ARG A 127 37.34 -17.37 -33.00
C ARG A 127 37.06 -18.10 -34.32
N ALA A 128 35.89 -17.87 -34.92
CA ALA A 128 35.51 -18.45 -36.21
C ALA A 128 36.42 -17.98 -37.37
N GLY A 129 36.87 -16.72 -37.35
CA GLY A 129 37.85 -16.22 -38.32
C GLY A 129 39.26 -16.76 -38.14
N ARG A 130 39.63 -17.20 -36.93
CA ARG A 130 40.99 -17.70 -36.61
C ARG A 130 41.18 -19.18 -36.93
N TYR A 131 40.12 -19.98 -36.85
CA TYR A 131 40.16 -21.38 -37.23
C TYR A 131 39.17 -21.58 -38.38
N PRO A 132 39.63 -21.64 -39.65
CA PRO A 132 38.73 -22.05 -40.73
C PRO A 132 38.14 -23.40 -40.32
N VAL A 133 36.81 -23.48 -40.28
CA VAL A 133 36.10 -24.72 -40.04
C VAL A 133 36.62 -25.71 -41.07
N ARG A 134 37.53 -26.60 -40.66
CA ARG A 134 37.84 -27.77 -41.47
C ARG A 134 36.53 -28.49 -41.55
N ARG A 135 35.85 -28.43 -42.70
CA ARG A 135 34.75 -29.33 -43.02
C ARG A 135 35.31 -30.73 -42.85
N THR A 136 35.10 -31.32 -41.68
CA THR A 136 35.35 -32.74 -41.48
C THR A 136 34.23 -33.44 -42.23
N SER A 137 34.43 -33.64 -43.53
CA SER A 137 33.59 -34.47 -44.39
C SER A 137 33.68 -35.96 -44.04
N ASN A 138 34.27 -36.32 -42.90
CA ASN A 138 34.28 -37.68 -42.38
C ASN A 138 33.06 -37.89 -41.49
N VAL A 139 31.87 -37.82 -42.10
CA VAL A 139 30.74 -38.59 -41.60
C VAL A 139 31.11 -40.04 -41.86
N VAL A 140 31.76 -40.68 -40.89
CA VAL A 140 31.89 -42.14 -40.88
C VAL A 140 30.45 -42.65 -40.77
N PRO A 141 29.91 -43.35 -41.78
CA PRO A 141 28.56 -43.88 -41.68
C PRO A 141 28.51 -44.76 -40.43
N LEU A 142 27.57 -44.46 -39.53
CA LEU A 142 27.26 -45.33 -38.39
C LEU A 142 26.98 -46.71 -38.96
N ARG A 143 27.87 -47.67 -38.67
CA ARG A 143 27.71 -49.07 -39.04
C ARG A 143 26.36 -49.52 -38.46
N PRO A 144 25.39 -49.97 -39.27
CA PRO A 144 24.13 -50.45 -38.75
C PRO A 144 24.43 -51.59 -37.77
N SER A 145 23.89 -51.52 -36.55
CA SER A 145 24.04 -52.58 -35.57
C SER A 145 23.30 -53.80 -36.10
N GLY A 146 24.04 -54.75 -36.68
CA GLY A 146 23.53 -56.07 -37.01
C GLY A 146 23.18 -56.78 -35.71
N GLY A 147 21.90 -56.73 -35.34
CA GLY A 147 21.40 -57.28 -34.09
C GLY A 147 19.89 -57.49 -34.11
N ASP A 148 19.35 -57.91 -35.26
CA ASP A 148 18.05 -58.57 -35.33
C ASP A 148 18.24 -59.85 -36.16
N ALA A 149 18.53 -60.94 -35.47
CA ALA A 149 18.38 -62.29 -36.01
C ALA A 149 18.11 -63.27 -34.86
N ALA A 150 16.83 -63.69 -34.82
CA ALA A 150 16.26 -64.91 -34.25
C ALA A 150 16.29 -65.10 -32.72
#